data_AF-A0A0G0LR81-F1
#
_entry.id   AF-A0A0G0LR81-F1
#
_cell.length_a   1.000
_cell.length_b   1.000
_cell.length_c   1.000
_cell.angle_alpha   90.00
_cell.angle_beta   90.00
_cell.angle_gamma   90.00
#
_symmetry.space_group_name_H-M   'P 1'
#
loop_
_entity.id
_entity.type
_entity.pdbx_description
1 polymer ?
#
loop_
_entity_poly.entity_id
_entity_poly.type
_entity_poly.pdbx_seq_one_letter_code
_entity_poly.pdbx_strand_id
1 'polypeptide(L)'
;MKVSFPCGKKMKEPVLSKKVGWILITIFVFIDAFLDVIRGVEGNPLWIPIIKIIGINYVPFLVPVVLLLFYLVVKLLGFLVMKADKTPKAEELVLTALVIVYGFFDIWVISVDFFNFRLIKNFRIMIIPLTIIGLSYALWAQKKLGK
;
A
#
# COMPACT_ATOMS: atom_id res chain seq x y z
N MET A 1 40.26 -31.02 11.72
CA MET A 1 39.26 -30.15 12.40
C MET A 1 38.63 -29.25 11.34
N LYS A 2 37.34 -29.45 11.00
CA LYS A 2 36.65 -28.65 9.97
C LYS A 2 36.25 -27.31 10.58
N VAL A 3 36.79 -26.23 10.02
CA VAL A 3 36.40 -24.86 10.34
C VAL A 3 35.06 -24.57 9.67
N SER A 4 33.99 -24.40 10.45
CA SER A 4 32.71 -23.91 9.93
C SER A 4 32.66 -22.38 10.04
N PHE A 5 32.78 -21.70 8.90
CA PHE A 5 32.42 -20.29 8.79
C PHE A 5 30.89 -20.17 8.81
N PRO A 6 30.28 -19.28 9.62
CA PRO A 6 28.89 -18.91 9.42
C PRO A 6 28.79 -18.02 8.16
N CYS A 7 28.63 -18.67 7.01
CA CYS A 7 28.29 -18.01 5.76
C CYS A 7 26.77 -17.77 5.74
N GLY A 8 26.36 -16.54 5.48
CA GLY A 8 24.97 -16.24 5.09
C GLY A 8 24.36 -15.05 5.82
N LYS A 9 24.85 -13.83 5.55
CA LYS A 9 23.98 -12.65 5.62
C LYS A 9 22.88 -12.89 4.58
N LYS A 10 21.70 -13.38 4.99
CA LYS A 10 20.48 -13.33 4.17
C LYS A 10 20.24 -11.85 3.88
N MET A 11 20.66 -11.37 2.71
CA MET A 11 20.30 -10.04 2.26
C MET A 11 18.78 -10.00 2.24
N LYS A 12 18.17 -9.19 3.12
CA LYS A 12 16.73 -8.96 3.13
C LYS A 12 16.35 -8.53 1.72
N GLU A 13 15.47 -9.30 1.08
CA GLU A 13 14.94 -8.91 -0.23
C GLU A 13 14.34 -7.51 -0.11
N PRO A 14 14.61 -6.60 -1.05
CA PRO A 14 14.13 -5.21 -0.98
C PRO A 14 12.61 -5.09 -1.17
N VAL A 15 11.95 -6.20 -1.50
CA VAL A 15 10.52 -6.31 -1.81
C VAL A 15 9.87 -7.35 -0.90
N LEU A 16 8.63 -7.10 -0.50
CA LEU A 16 7.82 -8.07 0.21
C LEU A 16 7.51 -9.26 -0.70
N SER A 17 7.52 -10.47 -0.14
CA SER A 17 6.96 -11.63 -0.85
C SER A 17 5.51 -11.35 -1.22
N LYS A 18 5.12 -11.75 -2.44
CA LYS A 18 3.75 -11.62 -2.95
C LYS A 18 2.68 -12.01 -1.92
N LYS A 19 2.86 -13.13 -1.22
CA LYS A 19 1.91 -13.60 -0.19
C LYS A 19 1.76 -12.61 0.96
N VAL A 20 2.88 -12.12 1.49
CA VAL A 20 2.88 -11.19 2.63
C VAL A 20 2.30 -9.83 2.22
N GLY A 21 2.66 -9.34 1.03
CA GLY A 21 2.10 -8.09 0.51
C GLY A 21 0.58 -8.14 0.36
N TRP A 22 0.02 -9.26 -0.14
CA TRP A 22 -1.43 -9.43 -0.26
C TRP A 22 -2.14 -9.53 1.09
N ILE A 23 -1.51 -10.16 2.08
CA ILE A 23 -2.06 -10.21 3.44
C ILE A 23 -2.12 -8.80 4.04
N LEU A 24 -1.02 -8.06 3.95
CA LEU A 24 -0.93 -6.70 4.50
C LEU A 24 -1.91 -5.74 3.82
N ILE A 25 -1.99 -5.75 2.48
CA ILE A 25 -2.93 -4.87 1.78
C ILE A 25 -4.38 -5.22 2.10
N THR A 26 -4.70 -6.51 2.29
CA THR A 26 -6.04 -6.94 2.70
C THR A 26 -6.38 -6.34 4.06
N ILE A 27 -5.47 -6.46 5.03
CA ILE A 27 -5.64 -5.89 6.36
C ILE A 27 -5.84 -4.37 6.28
N PHE A 28 -5.01 -3.66 5.53
CA PHE A 28 -5.11 -2.20 5.37
C PHE A 28 -6.42 -1.76 4.72
N VAL A 29 -6.86 -2.42 3.65
CA VAL A 29 -8.15 -2.09 3.01
C VAL A 29 -9.33 -2.34 3.94
N PHE A 30 -9.28 -3.39 4.76
CA PHE A 30 -10.29 -3.59 5.79
C PHE A 30 -10.26 -2.47 6.83
N ILE A 31 -9.08 -2.13 7.36
CA ILE A 31 -8.92 -1.04 8.34
C ILE A 31 -9.48 0.27 7.77
N ASP A 32 -9.09 0.65 6.56
CA ASP A 32 -9.59 1.84 5.86
C ASP A 32 -11.12 1.84 5.74
N ALA A 33 -11.71 0.73 5.27
CA ALA A 33 -13.16 0.59 5.15
C ALA A 33 -13.90 0.73 6.50
N PHE A 34 -13.33 0.20 7.59
CA PHE A 34 -13.88 0.35 8.93
C PHE A 34 -13.71 1.78 9.47
N LEU A 35 -12.55 2.40 9.25
CA LEU A 35 -12.28 3.79 9.64
C LEU A 35 -13.25 4.76 8.94
N ASP A 36 -13.58 4.51 7.67
CA ASP A 36 -14.55 5.30 6.93
C ASP A 36 -15.97 5.19 7.52
N VAL A 37 -16.39 3.99 7.93
CA VAL A 37 -17.67 3.80 8.63
C VAL A 37 -17.71 4.59 9.94
N ILE A 38 -16.61 4.63 10.68
CA ILE A 38 -16.50 5.36 11.96
C ILE A 38 -16.50 6.88 11.75
N ARG A 39 -15.79 7.37 10.72
CA ARG A 39 -15.65 8.81 10.44
C ARG A 39 -16.88 9.45 9.82
N GLY A 40 -17.70 8.68 9.09
CA GLY A 40 -18.88 9.20 8.41
C GLY A 40 -18.54 10.07 7.20
N VAL A 41 -18.53 9.47 6.00
CA VAL A 41 -18.43 10.10 4.65
C VAL A 41 -17.19 10.98 4.37
N GLU A 42 -16.43 11.42 5.37
CA GLU A 42 -15.29 12.33 5.24
C GLU A 42 -13.92 11.64 5.06
N GLY A 43 -13.85 10.31 5.17
CA GLY A 43 -12.57 9.63 5.40
C GLY A 43 -11.72 9.31 4.14
N ASN A 44 -12.32 8.94 3.00
CA ASN A 44 -11.55 8.63 1.79
C ASN A 44 -12.34 8.86 0.46
N PRO A 45 -11.81 9.65 -0.50
CA PRO A 45 -12.51 10.00 -1.74
C PRO A 45 -12.73 8.85 -2.71
N LEU A 46 -12.06 7.70 -2.56
CA LEU A 46 -12.36 6.50 -3.33
C LEU A 46 -13.74 5.93 -2.99
N TRP A 47 -14.17 6.06 -1.74
CA TRP A 47 -15.44 5.53 -1.27
C TRP A 47 -16.60 6.51 -1.45
N ILE A 48 -16.36 7.82 -1.54
CA ILE A 48 -17.42 8.84 -1.67
C ILE A 48 -18.45 8.54 -2.78
N PRO A 49 -18.06 8.19 -4.04
CA PRO A 49 -19.03 7.91 -5.10
C PRO A 49 -19.89 6.68 -4.78
N ILE A 50 -19.27 5.70 -4.13
CA ILE A 50 -19.85 4.41 -3.79
C ILE A 50 -20.83 4.57 -2.61
N ILE A 51 -20.40 5.27 -1.55
CA ILE A 51 -21.20 5.59 -0.36
C ILE A 51 -22.50 6.31 -0.75
N LYS A 52 -22.44 7.20 -1.74
CA LYS A 52 -23.63 7.92 -2.23
C LYS A 52 -24.69 7.03 -2.88
N ILE A 53 -24.32 5.85 -3.39
CA ILE A 53 -25.22 4.95 -4.12
C ILE A 53 -25.77 3.87 -3.20
N ILE A 54 -24.92 3.24 -2.39
CA ILE A 54 -25.26 2.04 -1.60
C ILE A 54 -25.28 2.29 -0.10
N GLY A 55 -24.82 3.44 0.38
CA GLY A 55 -24.79 3.79 1.79
C GLY A 55 -23.51 3.32 2.50
N ILE A 56 -23.12 4.06 3.54
CA ILE A 56 -21.84 3.90 4.23
C ILE A 56 -21.69 2.56 4.95
N ASN A 57 -22.78 1.99 5.45
CA ASN A 57 -22.78 0.71 6.17
C ASN A 57 -22.38 -0.48 5.28
N TYR A 58 -22.48 -0.32 3.96
CA TYR A 58 -22.14 -1.38 3.00
C TYR A 58 -20.68 -1.31 2.50
N VAL A 59 -19.93 -0.27 2.90
CA VAL A 59 -18.51 -0.08 2.49
C VAL A 59 -17.63 -1.29 2.82
N PRO A 60 -17.70 -1.93 4.01
CA PRO A 60 -16.89 -3.11 4.31
C PRO A 60 -17.18 -4.31 3.40
N PHE A 61 -18.39 -4.44 2.86
CA PHE A 61 -18.76 -5.53 1.95
C PHE A 61 -18.15 -5.38 0.55
N LEU A 62 -17.64 -4.19 0.22
CA LEU A 62 -17.01 -3.89 -1.06
C LEU A 62 -15.50 -4.10 -1.04
N VAL A 63 -14.92 -4.39 0.14
CA VAL A 63 -13.50 -4.71 0.29
C VAL A 63 -13.04 -5.79 -0.71
N PRO A 64 -13.76 -6.92 -0.95
CA PRO A 64 -13.37 -7.89 -1.97
C PRO A 64 -13.29 -7.31 -3.38
N VAL A 65 -14.17 -6.37 -3.73
CA VAL A 65 -14.18 -5.70 -5.04
C VAL A 65 -12.98 -4.77 -5.17
N VAL A 66 -12.66 -4.00 -4.12
CA VAL A 66 -11.47 -3.13 -4.10
C VAL A 66 -10.18 -3.95 -4.18
N LEU A 67 -10.10 -5.07 -3.47
CA LEU A 67 -8.95 -5.98 -3.57
C LEU A 67 -8.81 -6.57 -4.98
N LEU A 68 -9.92 -6.89 -5.65
CA LEU A 68 -9.90 -7.31 -7.05
C LEU A 68 -9.35 -6.21 -7.96
N LEU A 69 -9.75 -4.95 -7.76
CA LEU A 69 -9.22 -3.81 -8.50
C LEU A 69 -7.70 -3.65 -8.26
N PHE A 70 -7.25 -3.76 -7.00
CA PHE A 70 -5.82 -3.74 -6.71
C PHE A 70 -5.08 -4.88 -7.36
N TYR A 71 -5.66 -6.08 -7.41
CA TYR A 71 -5.05 -7.21 -8.11
C TYR A 71 -4.82 -6.89 -9.59
N LEU A 72 -5.83 -6.32 -10.26
CA LEU A 72 -5.70 -5.91 -11.66
C LEU A 72 -4.67 -4.80 -11.85
N VAL A 73 -4.66 -3.78 -10.98
CA VAL A 73 -3.71 -2.67 -11.04
C VAL A 73 -2.28 -3.16 -10.80
N VAL A 74 -2.03 -3.99 -9.78
CA VAL A 74 -0.70 -4.55 -9.50
C VAL A 74 -0.21 -5.40 -10.67
N LYS A 75 -1.09 -6.20 -11.28
CA LYS A 75 -0.74 -7.03 -12.44
C LYS A 75 -0.43 -6.19 -13.67
N LEU A 76 -1.23 -5.16 -13.94
CA LEU A 76 -1.05 -4.27 -15.09
C LEU A 76 0.21 -3.41 -14.94
N LEU A 77 0.40 -2.78 -13.79
CA LEU A 77 1.60 -1.99 -13.49
C LEU A 77 2.85 -2.86 -13.42
N GLY A 78 2.78 -4.04 -12.80
CA GLY A 78 3.88 -5.00 -12.76
C GLY A 78 4.29 -5.45 -14.16
N PHE A 79 3.33 -5.68 -15.05
CA PHE A 79 3.60 -5.96 -16.47
C PHE A 79 4.26 -4.78 -17.17
N LEU A 80 3.78 -3.55 -16.96
CA LEU A 80 4.38 -2.34 -17.55
C LEU A 80 5.82 -2.13 -17.08
N VAL A 81 6.09 -2.26 -15.78
CA VAL A 81 7.43 -2.13 -15.20
C VAL A 81 8.35 -3.23 -15.71
N MET A 82 7.86 -4.47 -15.80
CA MET A 82 8.63 -5.57 -16.39
C MET A 82 8.94 -5.30 -17.87
N LYS A 83 8.02 -4.70 -18.63
CA LYS A 83 8.21 -4.39 -20.05
C LYS A 83 9.17 -3.21 -20.27
N ALA A 84 9.06 -2.17 -19.45
CA ALA A 84 9.88 -0.96 -19.57
C ALA A 84 11.31 -1.19 -19.06
N ASP A 85 11.44 -1.73 -17.85
CA ASP A 85 12.71 -1.77 -17.11
C ASP A 85 13.28 -3.19 -16.95
N LYS A 86 12.63 -4.22 -17.51
CA LYS A 86 13.03 -5.64 -17.39
C LYS A 86 13.29 -6.07 -15.93
N THR A 87 12.61 -5.43 -15.00
CA THR A 87 12.89 -5.59 -13.56
C THR A 87 12.33 -6.93 -13.08
N PRO A 88 13.15 -7.82 -12.49
CA PRO A 88 12.65 -9.03 -11.87
C PRO A 88 11.76 -8.67 -10.67
N LYS A 89 10.71 -9.46 -10.44
CA LYS A 89 9.76 -9.25 -9.33
C LYS A 89 9.02 -7.90 -9.36
N ALA A 90 8.79 -7.34 -10.56
CA ALA A 90 8.08 -6.07 -10.75
C ALA A 90 6.72 -5.99 -10.03
N GLU A 91 5.93 -7.07 -10.04
CA GLU A 91 4.65 -7.11 -9.31
C GLU A 91 4.85 -6.99 -7.78
N GLU A 92 5.88 -7.63 -7.22
CA GLU A 92 6.18 -7.57 -5.79
C GLU A 92 6.66 -6.17 -5.38
N LEU A 93 7.37 -5.49 -6.27
CA LEU A 93 7.77 -4.09 -6.08
C LEU A 93 6.56 -3.16 -6.03
N VAL A 94 5.66 -3.28 -7.01
CA VAL A 94 4.42 -2.49 -7.04
C VAL A 94 3.57 -2.78 -5.81
N LEU A 95 3.41 -4.05 -5.44
CA LEU A 95 2.67 -4.45 -4.24
C LEU A 95 3.30 -3.89 -2.96
N THR A 96 4.63 -3.90 -2.85
CA THR A 96 5.33 -3.35 -1.67
C THR A 96 5.15 -1.84 -1.59
N ALA A 97 5.25 -1.13 -2.72
CA ALA A 97 4.98 0.31 -2.77
C ALA A 97 3.54 0.63 -2.34
N LEU A 98 2.57 -0.15 -2.82
CA LEU A 98 1.16 -0.02 -2.46
C LEU A 98 0.95 -0.22 -0.94
N VAL A 99 1.55 -1.26 -0.36
CA VAL A 99 1.50 -1.56 1.08
C VAL A 99 2.09 -0.42 1.90
N ILE A 100 3.21 0.17 1.48
CA ILE A 100 3.82 1.31 2.18
C ILE A 100 2.88 2.52 2.12
N VAL A 101 2.36 2.86 0.94
CA VAL A 101 1.48 4.02 0.77
C VAL A 101 0.19 3.86 1.60
N TYR A 102 -0.46 2.70 1.53
CA TYR A 102 -1.66 2.42 2.33
C TYR A 102 -1.36 2.40 3.84
N GLY A 103 -0.30 1.73 4.27
CA GLY A 103 0.07 1.70 5.68
C GLY A 103 0.36 3.09 6.25
N PHE A 104 1.04 3.96 5.50
CA PHE A 104 1.24 5.35 5.90
C PHE A 104 -0.06 6.15 5.93
N PHE A 105 -0.96 5.90 4.98
CA PHE A 105 -2.27 6.54 4.96
C PHE A 105 -3.10 6.16 6.18
N ASP A 106 -3.22 4.86 6.48
CA ASP A 106 -3.96 4.35 7.65
C ASP A 106 -3.40 4.93 8.95
N ILE A 107 -2.07 4.95 9.11
CA ILE A 107 -1.41 5.56 10.28
C ILE A 107 -1.75 7.04 10.40
N TRP A 108 -1.75 7.78 9.28
CA TRP A 108 -2.12 9.19 9.28
C TRP A 108 -3.58 9.39 9.67
N VAL A 109 -4.50 8.61 9.10
CA VAL A 109 -5.93 8.64 9.45
C VAL A 109 -6.09 8.45 10.96
N ILE A 110 -5.51 7.39 11.50
CA ILE A 110 -5.56 7.08 12.93
C ILE A 110 -4.98 8.23 13.76
N SER A 111 -3.85 8.80 13.35
CA SER A 111 -3.19 9.91 14.04
C SER A 111 -4.04 11.17 14.07
N VAL A 112 -4.71 11.51 12.97
CA VAL A 112 -5.55 12.70 12.88
C VAL A 112 -6.83 12.55 13.69
N ASP A 113 -7.50 11.40 13.63
CA ASP A 113 -8.80 11.24 14.29
C ASP A 113 -8.70 10.88 15.77
N PHE A 114 -7.85 9.93 16.11
CA PHE A 114 -7.80 9.38 17.46
C PHE A 114 -6.85 10.17 18.36
N PHE A 115 -5.76 10.68 17.78
CA PHE A 115 -4.75 11.44 18.54
C PHE A 115 -4.85 12.95 18.30
N ASN A 116 -5.81 13.41 17.50
CA ASN A 116 -6.09 14.82 17.21
C ASN A 116 -4.85 15.60 16.70
N PHE A 117 -3.94 14.92 15.99
CA PHE A 117 -2.78 15.55 15.38
C PHE A 117 -3.22 16.54 14.30
N ARG A 118 -2.88 17.82 14.47
CA ARG A 118 -3.37 18.91 13.60
C ARG A 118 -2.52 19.18 12.36
N LEU A 119 -1.38 18.51 12.20
CA LEU A 119 -0.35 18.92 11.24
C LEU A 119 -0.84 18.87 9.78
N ILE A 120 -1.66 17.89 9.43
CA ILE A 120 -2.30 17.76 8.12
C ILE A 120 -3.68 17.15 8.34
N LYS A 121 -4.76 17.95 8.30
CA LYS A 121 -6.14 17.43 8.35
C LYS A 121 -6.75 17.18 6.96
N ASN A 122 -6.24 17.87 5.94
CA ASN A 122 -6.81 17.79 4.60
C ASN A 122 -6.18 16.63 3.82
N PHE A 123 -7.03 15.65 3.45
CA PHE A 123 -6.65 14.50 2.61
C PHE A 123 -5.88 14.93 1.35
N ARG A 124 -6.26 16.02 0.69
CA ARG A 124 -5.61 16.46 -0.56
C ARG A 124 -4.14 16.83 -0.36
N ILE A 125 -3.80 17.33 0.83
CA ILE A 125 -2.41 17.68 1.18
C ILE A 125 -1.58 16.42 1.43
N MET A 126 -2.21 15.33 1.91
CA MET A 126 -1.55 14.02 2.11
C MET A 126 -1.12 13.33 0.82
N ILE A 127 -1.70 13.69 -0.33
CA ILE A 127 -1.29 13.12 -1.62
C ILE A 127 0.19 13.41 -1.90
N ILE A 128 0.68 14.60 -1.52
CA ILE A 128 2.07 15.03 -1.75
C ILE A 128 3.07 14.13 -0.99
N PRO A 129 3.01 13.98 0.35
CA PRO A 129 3.94 13.11 1.07
C PRO A 129 3.80 11.64 0.67
N LEU A 130 2.58 11.14 0.40
CA LEU A 130 2.39 9.75 -0.05
C LEU A 130 3.08 9.50 -1.40
N THR A 131 3.01 10.46 -2.32
CA THR A 131 3.70 10.38 -3.62
C THR A 131 5.21 10.39 -3.44
N ILE A 132 5.74 11.26 -2.56
CA ILE A 132 7.18 11.31 -2.25
C ILE A 132 7.66 9.99 -1.66
N ILE A 133 6.91 9.40 -0.73
CA ILE A 133 7.26 8.11 -0.10
C ILE A 133 7.26 6.99 -1.16
N GLY A 134 6.21 6.93 -1.98
CA GLY A 134 6.09 5.92 -3.04
C GLY A 134 7.23 6.00 -4.07
N LEU A 135 7.55 7.21 -4.55
CA LEU A 135 8.65 7.44 -5.48
C LEU A 135 10.01 7.16 -4.85
N SER A 136 10.22 7.59 -3.61
CA SER A 136 11.48 7.37 -2.89
C SER A 136 11.74 5.87 -2.70
N TYR A 137 10.70 5.09 -2.36
CA TYR A 137 10.79 3.64 -2.29
C TYR A 137 11.08 3.02 -3.66
N ALA A 138 10.37 3.44 -4.72
CA ALA A 138 10.58 2.92 -6.07
C ALA A 138 12.03 3.14 -6.55
N LEU A 139 12.58 4.34 -6.36
CA LEU A 139 13.97 4.67 -6.71
C LEU A 139 14.97 3.84 -5.91
N TRP A 140 14.73 3.67 -4.59
CA TRP A 140 15.59 2.84 -3.75
C TRP A 140 15.56 1.37 -4.16
N ALA A 141 14.37 0.83 -4.45
CA ALA A 141 14.17 -0.54 -4.87
C ALA A 141 14.80 -0.80 -6.24
N GLN A 142 14.65 0.12 -7.20
CA GLN A 142 15.31 0.05 -8.50
C GLN A 142 16.84 0.00 -8.37
N LYS A 143 17.43 0.86 -7.53
CA LYS A 143 18.89 0.85 -7.28
C LYS A 143 19.38 -0.47 -6.66
N LYS A 144 18.51 -1.17 -5.93
CA LYS A 144 18.82 -2.45 -5.28
C LYS A 144 18.60 -3.67 -6.17
N LEU A 145 17.64 -3.61 -7.09
CA LEU A 145 17.27 -4.71 -8.00
C LEU A 145 17.94 -4.61 -9.37
N GLY A 146 18.40 -3.42 -9.78
CA GLY A 146 19.14 -3.18 -11.02
C GLY A 146 20.65 -3.45 -10.93
N LYS A 147 21.12 -4.09 -9.87
CA LYS A 147 22.47 -4.65 -9.71
C LYS A 147 22.40 -6.16 -9.66
#